data_AF-A0A2G2DWA9-F1
#
_entry.id   AF-A0A2G2DWA9-F1
#
_cell.length_a   1.000
_cell.length_b   1.000
_cell.length_c   1.000
_cell.angle_alpha   90.00
_cell.angle_beta   90.00
_cell.angle_gamma   90.00
#
_symmetry.space_group_name_H-M   'P 1'
#
loop_
_entity.id
_entity.type
_entity.pdbx_description
1 polymer ?
#
loop_
_entity_poly.entity_id
_entity_poly.type
_entity_poly.pdbx_seq_one_letter_code
_entity_poly.pdbx_strand_id
1 'polypeptide(L)'
;MLKKILACSVVTLFVLVGSSSCFAADAGPTDITITGTNIKRPKPAQFPHKMHQDKLKCAECHHGMADGKQVAYTDGMEIQKCITCHNAEVLPGKKSGKLKLDTIKGAGHGNCLACHKKLAKADPALKAKKIAKCSTCHPKKKK
;
A
#
# COMPACT_ATOMS: atom_id res chain seq x y z
N MET A 1 -54.28 29.94 -35.95
CA MET A 1 -53.94 31.33 -35.55
C MET A 1 -53.16 31.28 -34.25
N LEU A 2 -51.87 31.62 -34.30
CA LEU A 2 -50.99 31.79 -33.14
C LEU A 2 -51.50 32.93 -32.27
N LYS A 3 -51.52 32.76 -30.93
CA LYS A 3 -51.10 33.80 -29.97
C LYS A 3 -51.05 33.31 -28.52
N LYS A 4 -49.82 33.32 -28.00
CA LYS A 4 -49.41 33.65 -26.62
C LYS A 4 -49.56 32.56 -25.56
N ILE A 5 -48.56 31.68 -25.53
CA ILE A 5 -48.17 30.89 -24.35
C ILE A 5 -47.48 31.87 -23.39
N LEU A 6 -48.15 32.20 -22.29
CA LEU A 6 -47.56 32.98 -21.21
C LEU A 6 -46.78 32.02 -20.30
N ALA A 7 -45.46 32.21 -20.29
CA ALA A 7 -44.53 31.52 -19.42
C ALA A 7 -44.82 31.84 -17.94
N CYS A 8 -44.97 30.80 -17.12
CA CYS A 8 -44.73 30.87 -15.68
C CYS A 8 -43.62 29.87 -15.38
N SER A 9 -42.42 30.42 -15.42
CA SER A 9 -41.15 29.79 -15.08
C SER A 9 -41.17 29.41 -13.60
N VAL A 10 -41.49 28.17 -13.27
CA VAL A 10 -41.17 27.59 -11.96
C VAL A 10 -39.81 26.93 -12.12
N VAL A 11 -38.77 27.74 -11.93
CA VAL A 11 -37.40 27.26 -11.71
C VAL A 11 -37.43 26.54 -10.37
N THR A 12 -37.73 25.24 -10.40
CA THR A 12 -37.52 24.35 -9.27
C THR A 12 -36.01 24.16 -9.15
N LEU A 13 -35.37 25.07 -8.41
CA LEU A 13 -33.97 24.96 -8.01
C LEU A 13 -33.88 23.78 -7.05
N PHE A 14 -33.76 22.57 -7.61
CA PHE A 14 -33.38 21.39 -6.87
C PHE A 14 -31.91 21.57 -6.50
N VAL A 15 -31.68 22.20 -5.36
CA VAL A 15 -30.36 22.28 -4.72
C VAL A 15 -29.98 20.84 -4.39
N LEU A 16 -29.29 20.19 -5.33
CA LEU A 16 -28.47 19.03 -5.03
C LEU A 16 -27.40 19.53 -4.06
N VAL A 17 -27.69 19.41 -2.76
CA VAL A 17 -26.66 19.31 -1.74
C VAL A 17 -25.90 18.03 -2.08
N GLY A 18 -24.90 18.18 -2.94
CA GLY A 18 -23.88 17.18 -3.16
C GLY A 18 -23.17 17.02 -1.84
N SER A 19 -23.66 16.11 -1.00
CA SER A 19 -22.94 15.60 0.15
C SER A 19 -21.69 14.95 -0.41
N SER A 20 -20.63 15.74 -0.54
CA SER A 20 -19.27 15.26 -0.67
C SER A 20 -18.94 14.57 0.65
N SER A 21 -19.42 13.34 0.79
CA SER A 21 -18.94 12.41 1.78
C SER A 21 -17.49 12.15 1.40
N CYS A 22 -16.59 12.94 2.00
CA CYS A 22 -15.18 12.66 2.01
C CYS A 22 -15.05 11.30 2.72
N PHE A 23 -15.07 10.21 1.97
CA PHE A 23 -14.63 8.93 2.49
C PHE A 23 -13.15 9.13 2.83
N ALA A 24 -12.87 9.45 4.10
CA ALA A 24 -11.53 9.37 4.61
C ALA A 24 -11.08 7.94 4.33
N ALA A 25 -10.07 7.81 3.46
CA ALA A 25 -9.48 6.51 3.17
C ALA A 25 -9.08 5.88 4.51
N ASP A 26 -9.57 4.67 4.79
CA ASP A 26 -9.27 3.95 6.01
C ASP A 26 -7.74 3.89 6.18
N ALA A 27 -7.24 4.51 7.25
CA ALA A 27 -5.82 4.57 7.55
C ALA A 27 -5.23 3.18 7.85
N GLY A 28 -6.09 2.17 8.02
CA GLY A 28 -5.72 0.80 8.31
C GLY A 28 -5.21 0.62 9.74
N PRO A 29 -4.81 -0.62 10.09
CA PRO A 29 -4.26 -0.93 11.41
C PRO A 29 -2.96 -0.16 11.69
N THR A 30 -2.72 0.16 12.96
CA THR A 30 -1.51 0.89 13.40
C THR A 30 -0.24 0.07 13.23
N ASP A 31 -0.34 -1.22 13.48
CA ASP A 31 0.74 -2.19 13.41
C ASP A 31 0.24 -3.42 12.69
N ILE A 32 1.06 -3.96 11.80
CA ILE A 32 0.75 -5.21 11.09
C ILE A 32 1.93 -6.16 11.15
N THR A 33 1.62 -7.42 10.88
CA THR A 33 2.60 -8.49 10.74
C THR A 33 2.54 -9.02 9.31
N ILE A 34 3.63 -8.87 8.56
CA ILE A 34 3.72 -9.35 7.18
C ILE A 34 4.36 -10.74 7.20
N THR A 35 3.61 -11.75 6.76
CA THR A 35 4.07 -13.15 6.74
C THR A 35 3.73 -13.81 5.42
N GLY A 36 4.65 -14.61 4.90
CA GLY A 36 4.42 -15.49 3.75
C GLY A 36 3.54 -16.68 4.10
N THR A 37 2.68 -17.09 3.18
CA THR A 37 1.95 -18.36 3.23
C THR A 37 2.83 -19.50 2.74
N ASN A 38 2.52 -20.73 3.14
CA ASN A 38 3.16 -21.96 2.65
C ASN A 38 4.68 -22.04 2.90
N ILE A 39 5.18 -21.41 3.98
CA ILE A 39 6.59 -21.48 4.39
C ILE A 39 6.73 -22.37 5.63
N LYS A 40 7.51 -23.45 5.54
CA LYS A 40 7.78 -24.39 6.65
C LYS A 40 8.27 -23.73 7.95
N ARG A 41 9.05 -22.64 7.82
CA ARG A 41 9.54 -21.83 8.95
C ARG A 41 9.38 -20.35 8.60
N PRO A 42 8.19 -19.76 8.81
CA PRO A 42 7.97 -18.37 8.47
C PRO A 42 8.81 -17.48 9.40
N LYS A 43 9.31 -16.38 8.84
CA LYS A 43 9.91 -15.28 9.61
C LYS A 43 9.01 -14.06 9.43
N PRO A 44 7.98 -13.90 10.27
CA PRO A 44 7.11 -12.72 10.23
C PRO A 44 7.93 -11.44 10.32
N ALA A 45 7.53 -10.42 9.57
CA ALA A 45 8.05 -9.08 9.71
C ALA A 45 7.04 -8.22 10.49
N GLN A 46 7.47 -7.62 11.60
CA GLN A 46 6.67 -6.61 12.28
C GLN A 46 6.81 -5.30 11.53
N PHE A 47 5.68 -4.64 11.28
CA PHE A 47 5.62 -3.39 10.55
C PHE A 47 4.73 -2.39 11.30
N PRO A 48 5.33 -1.38 11.96
CA PRO A 48 4.57 -0.28 12.54
C PRO A 48 4.06 0.60 11.40
N HIS A 49 2.88 0.27 10.89
CA HIS A 49 2.30 0.87 9.69
C HIS A 49 2.02 2.36 9.88
N LYS A 50 1.42 2.75 11.02
CA LYS A 50 1.15 4.14 11.36
C LYS A 50 2.41 5.00 11.32
N MET A 51 3.54 4.49 11.85
CA MET A 51 4.81 5.22 11.86
C MET A 51 5.31 5.52 10.44
N HIS A 52 5.09 4.60 9.49
CA HIS A 52 5.44 4.83 8.09
C HIS A 52 4.45 5.77 7.42
N GLN A 53 3.15 5.61 7.66
CA GLN A 53 2.10 6.48 7.14
C GLN A 53 2.30 7.94 7.57
N ASP A 54 2.75 8.19 8.81
CA ASP A 54 3.05 9.53 9.31
C ASP A 54 4.27 10.19 8.61
N LYS A 55 5.01 9.43 7.79
CA LYS A 55 6.25 9.89 7.14
C LYS A 55 6.24 9.73 5.61
N LEU A 56 5.37 8.88 5.08
CA LEU A 56 5.37 8.42 3.69
C LEU A 56 3.96 8.49 3.12
N LYS A 57 3.87 8.74 1.81
CA LYS A 57 2.60 8.69 1.08
C LYS A 57 2.17 7.24 0.88
N CYS A 58 0.87 6.99 0.75
CA CYS A 58 0.31 5.66 0.49
C CYS A 58 0.97 4.98 -0.72
N ALA A 59 1.20 5.77 -1.78
CA ALA A 59 1.81 5.35 -3.04
C ALA A 59 3.28 4.91 -2.93
N GLU A 60 3.98 5.20 -1.83
CA GLU A 60 5.36 4.72 -1.62
C GLU A 60 5.42 3.19 -1.47
N CYS A 61 4.30 2.57 -1.07
CA CYS A 61 4.20 1.14 -0.86
C CYS A 61 3.02 0.51 -1.59
N HIS A 62 1.84 1.15 -1.55
CA HIS A 62 0.66 0.65 -2.22
C HIS A 62 0.78 0.92 -3.72
N HIS A 63 0.47 -0.11 -4.49
CA HIS A 63 0.45 -0.06 -5.93
C HIS A 63 -0.53 -1.15 -6.40
N GLY A 64 -1.12 -0.95 -7.57
CA GLY A 64 -1.93 -1.99 -8.19
C GLY A 64 -1.09 -2.92 -9.05
N MET A 65 -1.79 -3.83 -9.72
CA MET A 65 -1.24 -4.64 -10.79
C MET A 65 -2.25 -4.76 -11.92
N ALA A 66 -1.79 -4.60 -13.17
CA ALA A 66 -2.55 -4.92 -14.38
C ALA A 66 -1.64 -5.75 -15.29
N ASP A 67 -2.12 -6.91 -15.77
CA ASP A 67 -1.38 -7.82 -16.66
C ASP A 67 0.03 -8.18 -16.17
N GLY A 68 0.18 -8.41 -14.86
CA GLY A 68 1.46 -8.74 -14.23
C GLY A 68 2.46 -7.58 -14.19
N LYS A 69 2.02 -6.36 -14.50
CA LYS A 69 2.80 -5.11 -14.40
C LYS A 69 2.27 -4.26 -13.25
N GLN A 70 3.18 -3.58 -12.57
CA GLN A 70 2.83 -2.63 -11.53
C GLN A 70 2.10 -1.43 -12.13
N VAL A 71 0.98 -1.03 -11.52
CA VAL A 71 0.29 0.23 -11.80
C VAL A 71 0.34 1.14 -10.57
N ALA A 72 0.30 2.45 -10.80
CA ALA A 72 0.37 3.42 -9.72
C ALA A 72 -0.83 3.30 -8.77
N TYR A 73 -0.62 3.66 -7.51
CA TYR A 73 -1.70 3.86 -6.56
C TYR A 73 -2.62 5.00 -6.99
N THR A 74 -3.90 4.83 -6.72
CA THR A 74 -4.94 5.87 -6.89
C THR A 74 -5.71 5.99 -5.58
N ASP A 75 -6.13 7.21 -5.25
CA ASP A 75 -6.93 7.44 -4.04
C ASP A 75 -8.22 6.61 -4.08
N GLY A 76 -8.55 5.96 -2.97
CA GLY A 76 -9.69 5.04 -2.88
C GLY A 76 -9.45 3.64 -3.46
N MET A 77 -8.25 3.33 -3.97
CA MET A 77 -7.89 1.95 -4.35
C MET A 77 -8.03 1.02 -3.15
N GLU A 78 -8.70 -0.11 -3.35
CA GLU A 78 -8.77 -1.17 -2.34
C GLU A 78 -7.36 -1.68 -2.02
N ILE A 79 -6.99 -1.59 -0.73
CA ILE A 79 -5.68 -2.05 -0.27
C ILE A 79 -5.74 -3.53 0.11
N GLN A 80 -5.17 -4.36 -0.76
CA GLN A 80 -5.05 -5.79 -0.51
C GLN A 80 -3.74 -6.17 0.19
N LYS A 81 -3.71 -7.36 0.82
CA LYS A 81 -2.47 -7.92 1.38
C LYS A 81 -1.51 -8.18 0.22
N CYS A 82 -0.25 -7.77 0.33
CA CYS A 82 0.71 -7.92 -0.77
C CYS A 82 0.89 -9.37 -1.25
N ILE A 83 0.60 -10.37 -0.40
CA ILE A 83 0.66 -11.78 -0.77
C ILE A 83 -0.44 -12.24 -1.73
N THR A 84 -1.50 -11.46 -1.94
CA THR A 84 -2.52 -11.78 -2.96
C THR A 84 -1.92 -11.79 -4.36
N CYS A 85 -0.93 -10.93 -4.63
CA CYS A 85 -0.23 -10.87 -5.92
C CYS A 85 1.23 -11.35 -5.84
N HIS A 86 1.94 -11.13 -4.73
CA HIS A 86 3.35 -11.53 -4.58
C HIS A 86 3.51 -13.00 -4.17
N ASN A 87 3.10 -13.88 -5.06
CA ASN A 87 3.15 -15.34 -4.92
C ASN A 87 3.44 -16.02 -6.26
N ALA A 88 3.66 -17.33 -6.22
CA ALA A 88 4.04 -18.12 -7.38
C ALA A 88 2.91 -18.37 -8.39
N GLU A 89 1.65 -18.15 -7.99
CA GLU A 89 0.49 -18.34 -8.87
C GLU A 89 0.28 -17.10 -9.75
N VAL A 90 0.45 -15.90 -9.18
CA VAL A 90 0.14 -14.63 -9.85
C VAL A 90 1.36 -14.00 -10.53
N LEU A 91 2.55 -14.10 -9.94
CA LEU A 91 3.78 -13.52 -10.49
C LEU A 91 4.89 -14.56 -10.75
N PRO A 92 4.59 -15.72 -11.37
CA PRO A 92 5.59 -16.75 -11.63
C PRO A 92 6.73 -16.20 -12.50
N GLY A 93 7.97 -16.51 -12.10
CA GLY A 93 9.16 -16.15 -12.88
C GLY A 93 9.43 -14.64 -13.00
N LYS A 94 8.69 -13.77 -12.31
CA LYS A 94 8.94 -12.32 -12.34
C LYS A 94 10.10 -11.95 -11.41
N LYS A 95 11.16 -11.40 -12.00
CA LYS A 95 12.48 -11.21 -11.37
C LYS A 95 13.09 -12.53 -10.88
N SER A 96 14.36 -12.47 -10.50
CA SER A 96 15.12 -13.67 -10.08
C SER A 96 15.93 -13.42 -8.81
N GLY A 97 16.41 -14.50 -8.21
CA GLY A 97 17.25 -14.45 -7.02
C GLY A 97 16.53 -13.88 -5.79
N LYS A 98 17.22 -13.02 -5.02
CA LYS A 98 16.72 -12.51 -3.74
C LYS A 98 15.52 -11.56 -3.87
N LEU A 99 15.24 -11.07 -5.08
CA LEU A 99 14.20 -10.08 -5.39
C LEU A 99 13.08 -10.66 -6.28
N LYS A 100 12.99 -11.98 -6.37
CA LYS A 100 11.90 -12.69 -7.06
C LYS A 100 10.53 -12.26 -6.51
N LEU A 101 9.66 -11.78 -7.39
CA LEU A 101 8.36 -11.20 -7.02
C LEU A 101 7.28 -12.26 -6.79
N ASP A 102 7.56 -13.50 -7.18
CA ASP A 102 6.78 -14.71 -6.85
C ASP A 102 6.80 -15.06 -5.34
N THR A 103 7.41 -14.21 -4.51
CA THR A 103 7.43 -14.35 -3.05
C THR A 103 7.31 -13.00 -2.37
N ILE A 104 6.56 -12.97 -1.27
CA ILE A 104 6.51 -11.80 -0.38
C ILE A 104 7.89 -11.39 0.16
N LYS A 105 8.81 -12.35 0.30
CA LYS A 105 10.20 -12.08 0.72
C LYS A 105 10.93 -11.20 -0.29
N GLY A 106 10.81 -11.51 -1.59
CA GLY A 106 11.48 -10.74 -2.62
C GLY A 106 10.86 -9.35 -2.78
N ALA A 107 9.54 -9.27 -2.73
CA ALA A 107 8.82 -7.98 -2.73
C ALA A 107 9.21 -7.11 -1.52
N GLY A 108 9.13 -7.66 -0.31
CA GLY A 108 9.46 -6.94 0.93
C GLY A 108 10.93 -6.52 1.02
N HIS A 109 11.88 -7.35 0.59
CA HIS A 109 13.28 -6.93 0.56
C HIS A 109 13.60 -5.97 -0.59
N GLY A 110 12.88 -6.08 -1.71
CA GLY A 110 13.00 -5.16 -2.84
C GLY A 110 12.46 -3.76 -2.55
N ASN A 111 11.41 -3.66 -1.71
CA ASN A 111 10.83 -2.39 -1.31
C ASN A 111 11.38 -1.89 0.03
N CYS A 112 11.07 -2.58 1.13
CA CYS A 112 11.36 -2.15 2.49
C CYS A 112 12.87 -2.09 2.77
N LEU A 113 13.58 -3.21 2.54
CA LEU A 113 15.01 -3.29 2.86
C LEU A 113 15.85 -2.38 1.95
N ALA A 114 15.47 -2.22 0.68
CA ALA A 114 16.16 -1.32 -0.24
C ALA A 114 16.02 0.14 0.22
N CYS A 115 14.80 0.58 0.56
CA CYS A 115 14.55 1.92 1.10
C CYS A 115 15.33 2.14 2.41
N HIS A 116 15.25 1.22 3.36
CA HIS A 116 15.96 1.33 4.64
C HIS A 116 17.48 1.37 4.47
N LYS A 117 18.04 0.63 3.51
CA LYS A 117 19.48 0.71 3.18
C LYS A 117 19.85 2.05 2.59
N LYS A 118 19.01 2.63 1.73
CA LYS A 118 19.22 3.98 1.17
C LYS A 118 19.20 5.02 2.28
N LEU A 119 18.16 5.00 3.13
CA LEU A 119 18.02 5.93 4.24
C LEU A 119 19.13 5.78 5.28
N ALA A 120 19.53 4.57 5.65
CA ALA A 120 20.64 4.34 6.58
C ALA A 120 22.02 4.74 6.01
N LYS A 121 22.15 4.90 4.69
CA LYS A 121 23.36 5.48 4.07
C LYS A 121 23.32 7.00 4.08
N ALA A 122 22.14 7.59 3.89
CA ALA A 122 21.95 9.04 3.84
C ALA A 122 21.88 9.72 5.22
N ASP A 123 21.39 9.01 6.23
CA ASP A 123 21.14 9.56 7.56
C ASP A 123 21.82 8.70 8.67
N PRO A 124 22.86 9.24 9.34
CA PRO A 124 23.52 8.57 10.46
C PRO A 124 22.60 8.22 11.64
N ALA A 125 21.56 9.01 11.90
CA ALA A 125 20.61 8.73 12.99
C ALA A 125 19.75 7.50 12.65
N LEU A 126 19.31 7.36 11.40
CA LEU A 126 18.62 6.15 10.93
C LEU A 126 19.55 4.94 10.88
N LYS A 127 20.83 5.13 10.54
CA LYS A 127 21.86 4.10 10.63
C LYS A 127 22.04 3.61 12.07
N ALA A 128 22.12 4.52 13.04
CA ALA A 128 22.25 4.21 14.46
C ALA A 128 21.04 3.42 15.00
N LYS A 129 19.84 3.71 14.49
CA LYS A 129 18.60 2.95 14.75
C LYS A 129 18.56 1.57 14.10
N LYS A 130 19.56 1.21 13.28
CA LYS A 130 19.72 -0.14 12.68
C LYS A 130 18.48 -0.57 11.88
N ILE A 131 17.80 0.36 11.21
CA ILE A 131 16.54 0.11 10.49
C ILE A 131 16.67 -0.93 9.37
N ALA A 132 17.88 -1.12 8.82
CA ALA A 132 18.16 -2.09 7.76
C ALA A 132 18.61 -3.48 8.28
N LYS A 133 18.64 -3.71 9.59
CA LYS A 133 19.04 -5.02 10.15
C LYS A 133 17.89 -6.01 10.12
N CYS A 134 18.20 -7.28 9.82
CA CYS A 134 17.22 -8.36 9.72
C CYS A 134 16.37 -8.50 10.99
N SER A 135 16.99 -8.38 12.17
CA SER A 135 16.31 -8.54 13.47
C SER A 135 15.38 -7.39 13.81
N THR A 136 15.54 -6.23 13.18
CA THR A 136 14.66 -5.07 13.40
C THR A 136 13.29 -5.33 12.81
N CYS A 137 13.23 -5.92 11.60
CA CYS A 137 11.97 -6.30 10.97
C CYS A 137 11.51 -7.69 11.43
N HIS A 138 12.43 -8.65 11.59
CA HIS A 138 12.15 -10.03 11.98
C HIS A 138 12.64 -10.31 13.41
N PRO A 139 11.96 -9.78 14.44
CA PRO A 139 12.34 -10.07 15.81
C PRO A 139 12.23 -11.57 16.09
N LYS A 140 13.13 -12.09 16.92
CA LYS A 140 12.99 -13.45 17.43
C LYS A 140 11.68 -13.50 18.23
N LYS A 141 10.89 -14.56 18.06
CA LYS A 141 9.77 -14.82 18.98
C LYS A 141 10.32 -14.78 20.40
N LYS A 142 9.74 -13.94 21.26
CA LYS A 142 10.01 -14.02 22.70
C LYS A 142 9.55 -15.42 23.13
N LYS A 143 10.42 -16.15 23.82
CA LYS A 143 10.07 -17.43 24.44
C LYS A 143 9.08 -17.20 25.56
#